data_AF-A0A349Y9F8-F1
#
_entry.id   AF-A0A349Y9F8-F1
#
_cell.length_a   1.000
_cell.length_b   1.000
_cell.length_c   1.000
_cell.angle_alpha   90.00
_cell.angle_beta   90.00
_cell.angle_gamma   90.00
#
_symmetry.space_group_name_H-M   'P 1'
#
loop_
_entity.id
_entity.type
_entity.pdbx_description
1 polymer ?
#
loop_
_entity_poly.entity_id
_entity_poly.type
_entity_poly.pdbx_seq_one_letter_code
_entity_poly.pdbx_strand_id
1 'polypeptide(L)'
;MNTDTLPPPADWTAARNLRLASRLDNIRPDTAHGRGLIREGVLRRAVGLTLEAVGCEAPMGASCKVEVADGGWVDAEVVGFAGERTYLMPSAELHGLLPNARVVPSLGRGGVEVGEGLLGRVIDSDGVPLDGKGPIRAEGTVGMAGVSINPLSREPITQPLDVGVRAINALLPIGRGQRVGLFAGSGVGKSTLLGMMTRYTAADVIVVGLIGERGREVRDFVESTLGEEGLRRAVVVAAPADRPPLARLHGAYRATAIAEWFRDQGLNVLL
;
A
#
# COMPACT_ATOMS: atom_id res chain seq x y z
N MET A 1 29.99 -20.82 -20.80
CA MET A 1 28.88 -21.58 -21.40
C MET A 1 27.61 -20.85 -21.03
N ASN A 2 26.88 -20.44 -22.06
CA ASN A 2 25.81 -19.44 -22.07
C ASN A 2 24.74 -19.66 -21.00
N THR A 3 24.51 -18.65 -20.16
CA THR A 3 23.20 -18.39 -19.58
C THR A 3 22.45 -17.53 -20.58
N ASP A 4 21.74 -18.17 -21.50
CA ASP A 4 20.80 -17.51 -22.41
C ASP A 4 19.73 -16.81 -21.56
N THR A 5 19.90 -15.50 -21.40
CA THR A 5 18.82 -14.60 -21.05
C THR A 5 17.83 -14.64 -22.20
N LEU A 6 16.83 -15.51 -22.08
CA LEU A 6 15.69 -15.55 -22.99
C LEU A 6 15.12 -14.13 -23.12
N PRO A 7 14.85 -13.65 -24.34
CA PRO A 7 14.21 -12.35 -24.52
C PRO A 7 12.84 -12.36 -23.82
N PRO A 8 12.35 -11.20 -23.35
CA PRO A 8 11.02 -11.13 -22.75
C PRO A 8 10.00 -11.73 -23.73
N PRO A 9 9.10 -12.63 -23.28
CA PRO A 9 8.21 -13.33 -24.19
C PRO A 9 7.31 -12.33 -24.91
N ALA A 10 7.17 -12.51 -26.23
CA ALA A 10 6.35 -11.67 -27.10
C ALA A 10 4.85 -11.72 -26.77
N ASP A 11 4.43 -12.60 -25.85
CA ASP A 11 3.05 -12.89 -25.52
C ASP A 11 2.85 -12.97 -24.00
N TRP A 12 2.18 -11.95 -23.45
CA TRP A 12 1.99 -11.68 -22.01
C TRP A 12 1.36 -12.86 -21.25
N THR A 13 0.51 -13.63 -21.94
CA THR A 13 -0.14 -14.83 -21.38
C THR A 13 0.88 -15.89 -20.95
N ALA A 14 1.98 -16.02 -21.70
CA ALA A 14 3.05 -16.97 -21.39
C ALA A 14 3.84 -16.54 -20.14
N ALA A 15 4.17 -15.24 -20.02
CA ALA A 15 4.84 -14.69 -18.84
C ALA A 15 4.00 -14.87 -17.57
N ARG A 16 2.68 -14.62 -17.65
CA ARG A 16 1.75 -14.83 -16.54
C ARG A 16 1.67 -16.30 -16.12
N ASN A 17 1.54 -17.22 -17.07
CA ASN A 17 1.44 -18.65 -16.76
C ASN A 17 2.75 -19.18 -16.13
N LEU A 18 3.90 -18.70 -16.57
CA LEU A 18 5.20 -19.08 -16.00
C LEU A 18 5.37 -18.58 -14.55
N ARG A 19 4.91 -17.34 -14.27
CA ARG A 19 4.82 -16.78 -12.92
C ARG A 19 3.90 -17.62 -12.03
N LEU A 20 2.72 -18.01 -12.52
CA LEU A 20 1.79 -18.86 -11.77
C LEU A 20 2.40 -20.23 -11.42
N ALA A 21 3.00 -20.93 -12.40
CA ALA A 21 3.64 -22.22 -12.18
C ALA A 21 4.74 -22.14 -11.10
N SER A 22 5.61 -21.15 -11.21
CA SER A 22 6.69 -20.91 -10.25
C SER A 22 6.19 -20.67 -8.81
N ARG A 23 4.98 -20.13 -8.65
CA ARG A 23 4.39 -19.91 -7.32
C ARG A 23 3.80 -21.17 -6.74
N LEU A 24 3.11 -21.95 -7.56
CA LEU A 24 2.55 -23.23 -7.13
C LEU A 24 3.67 -24.16 -6.64
N ASP A 25 4.83 -24.15 -7.31
CA ASP A 25 6.01 -24.92 -6.88
C ASP A 25 6.61 -24.42 -5.56
N ASN A 26 6.43 -23.14 -5.22
CA ASN A 26 6.98 -22.50 -4.03
C ASN A 26 5.99 -22.41 -2.86
N ILE A 27 4.71 -22.78 -3.05
CA ILE A 27 3.75 -22.90 -1.95
C ILE A 27 4.11 -24.15 -1.15
N ARG A 28 4.94 -23.95 -0.13
CA ARG A 28 5.08 -24.91 0.95
C ARG A 28 4.11 -24.51 2.06
N PRO A 29 3.31 -25.43 2.60
CA PRO A 29 2.57 -25.15 3.82
C PRO A 29 3.59 -24.78 4.89
N ASP A 30 3.49 -23.55 5.39
CA ASP A 30 4.32 -23.07 6.50
C ASP A 30 3.92 -23.85 7.75
N THR A 31 4.68 -24.90 8.03
CA THR A 31 4.51 -25.79 9.18
C THR A 31 5.24 -25.26 10.40
N ALA A 32 6.02 -24.19 10.28
CA ALA A 32 6.90 -23.69 11.33
C ALA A 32 6.26 -22.56 12.17
N HIS A 33 5.42 -21.71 11.58
CA HIS A 33 4.83 -20.55 12.28
C HIS A 33 3.52 -20.84 13.07
N GLY A 34 3.11 -22.10 13.20
CA GLY A 34 1.72 -22.44 13.51
C GLY A 34 1.34 -22.96 14.91
N ARG A 35 2.25 -23.13 15.89
CA ARG A 35 1.89 -23.78 17.17
C ARG A 35 2.58 -23.21 18.43
N GLY A 36 2.61 -21.89 18.56
CA GLY A 36 2.90 -21.24 19.85
C GLY A 36 1.61 -20.86 20.58
N LEU A 37 1.60 -20.90 21.91
CA LEU A 37 0.55 -20.23 22.69
C LEU A 37 0.68 -18.72 22.46
N ILE A 38 -0.38 -18.09 21.94
CA ILE A 38 -0.41 -16.63 21.81
C ILE A 38 -0.77 -16.05 23.16
N ARG A 39 0.08 -15.16 23.68
CA ARG A 39 -0.20 -14.45 24.92
C ARG A 39 -1.15 -13.29 24.65
N GLU A 40 -2.42 -13.48 25.00
CA GLU A 40 -3.44 -12.44 24.90
C GLU A 40 -3.31 -11.41 26.03
N GLY A 41 -3.66 -10.18 25.73
CA GLY A 41 -3.73 -9.08 26.67
C GLY A 41 -5.17 -8.64 26.92
N VAL A 42 -5.30 -7.64 27.78
CA VAL A 42 -6.58 -6.99 28.09
C VAL A 42 -6.44 -5.48 27.94
N LEU A 43 -7.46 -4.86 27.36
CA LEU A 43 -7.55 -3.41 27.21
C LEU A 43 -7.81 -2.78 28.59
N ARG A 44 -6.89 -1.95 29.08
CA ARG A 44 -7.00 -1.27 30.38
C ARG A 44 -7.45 0.18 30.26
N ARG A 45 -7.07 0.86 29.18
CA ARG A 45 -7.42 2.27 28.98
C ARG A 45 -7.60 2.57 27.50
N ALA A 46 -8.54 3.45 27.19
CA ALA A 46 -8.71 4.03 25.87
C ALA A 46 -8.86 5.55 26.03
N VAL A 47 -7.96 6.33 25.42
CA VAL A 47 -8.02 7.79 25.41
C VAL A 47 -7.79 8.28 23.98
N GLY A 48 -8.85 8.81 23.37
CA GLY A 48 -8.82 9.17 21.94
C GLY A 48 -8.48 7.95 21.09
N LEU A 49 -7.44 8.06 20.26
CA LEU A 49 -6.94 6.97 19.41
C LEU A 49 -5.85 6.12 20.07
N THR A 50 -5.46 6.43 21.31
CA THR A 50 -4.44 5.66 22.03
C THR A 50 -5.11 4.67 22.97
N LEU A 51 -4.83 3.39 22.75
CA LEU A 51 -5.28 2.28 23.57
C LEU A 51 -4.12 1.76 24.41
N GLU A 52 -4.38 1.37 25.65
CA GLU A 52 -3.41 0.75 26.55
C GLU A 52 -3.85 -0.67 26.86
N ALA A 53 -3.02 -1.64 26.47
CA ALA A 53 -3.21 -3.04 26.79
C ALA A 53 -2.14 -3.52 27.78
N VAL A 54 -2.49 -4.51 28.59
CA VAL A 54 -1.56 -5.20 29.50
C VAL A 54 -1.67 -6.70 29.28
N GLY A 55 -0.56 -7.42 29.35
CA GLY A 55 -0.52 -8.88 29.21
C GLY A 55 -0.25 -9.38 27.79
N CYS A 56 -0.34 -8.53 26.77
CA CYS A 56 0.13 -8.85 25.42
C CYS A 56 1.51 -8.23 25.18
N GLU A 57 2.45 -9.06 24.72
CA GLU A 57 3.78 -8.64 24.29
C GLU A 57 3.91 -8.82 22.78
N ALA A 58 4.14 -7.73 22.07
CA ALA A 58 4.34 -7.71 20.64
C ALA A 58 5.30 -6.57 20.25
N PRO A 59 6.13 -6.74 19.22
CA PRO A 59 7.07 -5.70 18.80
C PRO A 59 6.32 -4.47 18.26
N MET A 60 6.99 -3.31 18.25
CA MET A 60 6.47 -2.13 17.55
C MET A 60 6.18 -2.47 16.09
N GLY A 61 5.06 -1.99 15.57
CA GLY A 61 4.58 -2.32 14.23
C GLY A 61 3.82 -3.64 14.13
N ALA A 62 3.70 -4.41 15.21
CA ALA A 62 2.89 -5.62 15.21
C ALA A 62 1.40 -5.28 15.17
N SER A 63 0.66 -6.00 14.34
CA SER A 63 -0.80 -5.94 14.30
C SER A 63 -1.39 -6.70 15.49
N CYS A 64 -2.42 -6.12 16.09
CA CYS A 64 -3.22 -6.67 17.17
C CYS A 64 -4.70 -6.51 16.83
N LYS A 65 -5.52 -7.43 17.30
CA LYS A 65 -6.98 -7.32 17.24
C LYS A 65 -7.54 -7.03 18.62
N VAL A 66 -8.43 -6.05 18.72
CA VAL A 66 -9.12 -5.70 19.95
C VAL A 66 -10.59 -6.08 19.83
N GLU A 67 -11.08 -6.87 20.77
CA GLU A 67 -12.47 -7.32 20.80
C GLU A 67 -13.43 -6.15 21.10
N VAL A 68 -14.57 -6.12 20.43
CA VAL A 68 -15.63 -5.14 20.65
C VAL A 68 -16.91 -5.80 21.13
N ALA A 69 -17.82 -5.02 21.71
CA ALA A 69 -19.01 -5.50 22.43
C ALA A 69 -19.96 -6.37 21.60
N ASP A 70 -19.97 -6.22 20.28
CA ASP A 70 -20.79 -7.00 19.34
C ASP A 70 -20.14 -8.33 18.91
N GLY A 71 -18.99 -8.68 19.49
CA GLY A 71 -18.20 -9.87 19.14
C GLY A 71 -17.32 -9.67 17.90
N GLY A 72 -17.28 -8.47 17.34
CA GLY A 72 -16.37 -8.08 16.28
C GLY A 72 -14.94 -7.83 16.77
N TRP A 73 -14.09 -7.39 15.83
CA TRP A 73 -12.70 -7.04 16.09
C TRP A 73 -12.36 -5.71 15.44
N VAL A 74 -11.55 -4.92 16.14
CA VAL A 74 -10.90 -3.73 15.60
C VAL A 74 -9.42 -4.02 15.42
N ASP A 75 -8.92 -3.81 14.21
CA ASP A 75 -7.49 -3.89 13.92
C ASP A 75 -6.75 -2.69 14.52
N ALA A 76 -5.63 -2.97 15.17
CA ALA A 76 -4.76 -2.00 15.80
C ALA A 76 -3.29 -2.40 15.62
N GLU A 77 -2.40 -1.44 15.80
CA GLU A 77 -0.95 -1.65 15.72
C GLU A 77 -0.26 -1.18 16.99
N VAL A 78 0.77 -1.91 17.40
CA VAL A 78 1.64 -1.51 18.52
C VAL A 78 2.47 -0.30 18.10
N VAL A 79 2.16 0.85 18.70
CA VAL A 79 2.89 2.12 18.47
C VAL A 79 3.93 2.42 19.53
N GLY A 80 3.95 1.66 20.63
CA GLY A 80 4.96 1.80 21.67
C GLY A 80 4.65 0.95 22.90
N PHE A 81 5.50 1.04 23.91
CA PHE A 81 5.32 0.38 25.20
C PHE A 81 5.97 1.19 26.32
N ALA A 82 5.46 1.03 27.55
CA ALA A 82 6.07 1.57 28.76
C ALA A 82 5.82 0.62 29.94
N GLY A 83 6.91 0.06 30.48
CA GLY A 83 6.82 -0.98 31.50
C GLY A 83 6.01 -2.17 31.00
N GLU A 84 4.93 -2.52 31.71
CA GLU A 84 4.03 -3.63 31.36
C GLU A 84 2.89 -3.23 30.40
N ARG A 85 2.85 -1.97 29.96
CA ARG A 85 1.80 -1.45 29.09
C ARG A 85 2.26 -1.42 27.64
N THR A 86 1.41 -1.94 26.77
CA THR A 86 1.55 -1.86 25.32
C THR A 86 0.57 -0.81 24.80
N TYR A 87 1.07 0.18 24.08
CA TYR A 87 0.26 1.21 23.45
C TYR A 87 -0.13 0.77 22.05
N LEU A 88 -1.43 0.77 21.77
CA LEU A 88 -1.99 0.42 20.47
C LEU A 88 -2.67 1.63 19.85
N MET A 89 -2.63 1.71 18.52
CA MET A 89 -3.40 2.66 17.74
C MET A 89 -4.27 1.89 16.74
N PRO A 90 -5.58 2.14 16.66
CA PRO A 90 -6.45 1.47 15.72
C PRO A 90 -6.17 1.95 14.28
N SER A 91 -6.30 1.06 13.31
CA SER A 91 -6.28 1.40 11.88
C SER A 91 -7.66 1.83 11.38
N ALA A 92 -8.74 1.45 12.07
CA ALA A 92 -10.12 1.80 11.75
C ALA A 92 -10.77 2.69 12.83
N GLU A 93 -11.99 3.17 12.57
CA GLU A 93 -12.76 3.93 13.55
C GLU A 93 -13.12 3.08 14.78
N LEU A 94 -12.99 3.67 15.97
CA LEU A 94 -13.26 2.99 17.23
C LEU A 94 -14.76 3.02 17.56
N HIS A 95 -15.38 1.85 17.60
CA HIS A 95 -16.75 1.68 18.09
C HIS A 95 -16.83 0.44 18.98
N GLY A 96 -17.64 0.51 20.04
CA GLY A 96 -17.95 -0.68 20.86
C GLY A 96 -16.81 -1.22 21.72
N LEU A 97 -15.74 -0.45 21.97
CA LEU A 97 -14.67 -0.88 22.89
C LEU A 97 -15.18 -1.01 24.33
N LEU A 98 -14.82 -2.11 24.98
CA LEU A 98 -15.13 -2.35 26.39
C LEU A 98 -13.88 -2.35 27.27
N PRO A 99 -13.96 -1.87 28.52
CA PRO A 99 -12.92 -2.12 29.51
C PRO A 99 -12.67 -3.62 29.66
N ASN A 100 -11.39 -4.01 29.70
CA ASN A 100 -10.93 -5.40 29.76
C ASN A 100 -11.26 -6.24 28.53
N ALA A 101 -11.60 -5.62 27.39
CA ALA A 101 -11.71 -6.32 26.10
C ALA A 101 -10.41 -7.08 25.78
N ARG A 102 -10.54 -8.23 25.12
CA ARG A 102 -9.40 -9.04 24.73
C ARG A 102 -8.57 -8.34 23.65
N VAL A 103 -7.26 -8.45 23.80
CA VAL A 103 -6.27 -7.96 22.84
C VAL A 103 -5.44 -9.14 22.37
N VAL A 104 -5.54 -9.47 21.09
CA VAL A 104 -4.90 -10.64 20.51
C VAL A 104 -3.84 -10.19 19.50
N PRO A 105 -2.54 -10.40 19.77
CA PRO A 105 -1.49 -10.18 18.77
C PRO A 105 -1.72 -11.05 17.55
N SER A 106 -1.62 -10.46 16.36
CA SER A 106 -1.67 -11.19 15.09
C SER A 106 -0.27 -11.68 14.74
N LEU A 107 -0.12 -12.98 14.51
CA LEU A 107 1.17 -13.61 14.16
C LEU A 107 1.57 -13.40 12.69
N GLY A 108 0.74 -12.74 11.89
CA GLY A 108 1.02 -12.42 10.49
C GLY A 108 1.83 -11.13 10.35
N ARG A 109 2.90 -11.15 9.54
CA ARG A 109 3.47 -9.90 9.02
C ARG A 109 2.44 -9.27 8.10
N GLY A 110 2.00 -8.04 8.41
CA GLY A 110 1.07 -7.28 7.58
C GLY A 110 1.55 -7.27 6.12
N GLY A 111 0.72 -7.86 5.25
CA GLY A 111 1.02 -8.06 3.84
C GLY A 111 0.26 -7.08 2.96
N VAL A 112 0.91 -6.59 1.92
CA VAL A 112 0.26 -5.85 0.84
C VAL A 112 -0.01 -6.81 -0.29
N GLU A 113 -1.29 -7.01 -0.61
CA GLU A 113 -1.70 -7.71 -1.82
C GLU A 113 -1.18 -6.96 -3.05
N VAL A 114 -0.55 -7.68 -3.97
CA VAL A 114 0.07 -7.14 -5.18
C VAL A 114 -0.30 -8.00 -6.38
N GLY A 115 -0.17 -7.46 -7.58
CA GLY A 115 -0.53 -8.16 -8.81
C GLY A 115 -1.12 -7.24 -9.85
N GLU A 116 -1.15 -7.71 -11.09
CA GLU A 116 -1.76 -6.97 -12.20
C GLU A 116 -3.28 -6.83 -12.02
N GLY A 117 -3.90 -7.69 -11.20
CA GLY A 117 -5.30 -7.57 -10.79
C GLY A 117 -5.65 -6.30 -10.00
N LEU A 118 -4.64 -5.50 -9.61
CA LEU A 118 -4.82 -4.16 -9.03
C LEU A 118 -4.98 -3.04 -10.06
N LEU A 119 -4.58 -3.27 -11.32
CA LEU A 119 -4.71 -2.25 -12.37
C LEU A 119 -6.20 -1.95 -12.63
N GLY A 120 -6.55 -0.67 -12.69
CA GLY A 120 -7.94 -0.24 -12.84
C GLY A 120 -8.76 -0.30 -11.55
N ARG A 121 -8.13 -0.55 -10.40
CA ARG A 121 -8.79 -0.70 -9.11
C ARG A 121 -8.55 0.51 -8.20
N VAL A 122 -9.53 0.78 -7.35
CA VAL A 122 -9.43 1.73 -6.25
C VAL A 122 -9.58 0.96 -4.94
N ILE A 123 -8.58 1.05 -4.06
CA ILE A 123 -8.50 0.33 -2.79
C ILE A 123 -8.22 1.28 -1.63
N ASP A 124 -8.56 0.87 -0.41
CA ASP A 124 -8.19 1.61 0.80
C ASP A 124 -6.82 1.19 1.38
N SER A 125 -6.48 1.74 2.55
CA SER A 125 -5.22 1.47 3.26
C SER A 125 -5.02 0.01 3.68
N ASP A 126 -6.12 -0.74 3.81
CA ASP A 126 -6.11 -2.15 4.19
C ASP A 126 -6.18 -3.08 2.97
N GLY A 127 -6.36 -2.51 1.77
CA GLY A 127 -6.47 -3.24 0.51
C GLY A 127 -7.91 -3.59 0.13
N VAL A 128 -8.89 -3.08 0.88
CA VAL A 128 -10.30 -3.32 0.60
C VAL A 128 -10.72 -2.52 -0.65
N PRO A 129 -11.35 -3.15 -1.65
CA PRO A 129 -11.86 -2.45 -2.82
C PRO A 129 -12.93 -1.41 -2.49
N LEU A 130 -12.74 -0.19 -2.98
CA LEU A 130 -13.69 0.93 -2.87
C LEU A 130 -14.52 1.14 -4.15
N ASP A 131 -14.21 0.39 -5.21
CA ASP A 131 -14.77 0.57 -6.55
C ASP A 131 -16.00 -0.30 -6.85
N GLY A 132 -16.42 -1.15 -5.92
CA GLY A 132 -17.57 -2.04 -6.10
C GLY A 132 -17.36 -3.16 -7.13
N LYS A 133 -16.13 -3.36 -7.65
CA LYS A 133 -15.83 -4.37 -8.70
C LYS A 133 -15.55 -5.78 -8.13
N GLY A 134 -15.91 -6.03 -6.87
CA GLY A 134 -15.62 -7.28 -6.17
C GLY A 134 -14.18 -7.38 -5.65
N PRO A 135 -13.73 -8.56 -5.19
CA PRO A 135 -12.41 -8.72 -4.56
C PRO A 135 -11.23 -8.47 -5.51
N ILE A 136 -10.06 -8.13 -4.95
CA ILE A 136 -8.81 -8.05 -5.72
C ILE A 136 -8.35 -9.47 -6.08
N ARG A 137 -7.95 -9.65 -7.34
CA ARG A 137 -7.25 -10.88 -7.77
C ARG A 137 -5.76 -10.69 -7.53
N ALA A 138 -5.36 -10.93 -6.29
CA ALA A 138 -3.97 -10.77 -5.88
C ALA A 138 -3.09 -11.87 -6.49
N GLU A 139 -1.96 -11.44 -7.04
CA GLU A 139 -0.81 -12.27 -7.35
C GLU A 139 0.10 -12.27 -6.11
N GLY A 140 -0.46 -12.57 -4.94
CA GLY A 140 0.24 -12.69 -3.67
C GLY A 140 0.63 -11.38 -3.04
N THR A 141 1.70 -11.44 -2.24
CA THR A 141 1.81 -10.54 -1.09
C THR A 141 3.26 -10.13 -0.87
N VAL A 142 3.49 -8.84 -0.66
CA VAL A 142 4.79 -8.29 -0.24
C VAL A 142 4.68 -7.67 1.16
N GLY A 143 5.81 -7.46 1.83
CA GLY A 143 5.82 -6.77 3.12
C GLY A 143 5.49 -5.28 2.96
N MET A 144 4.67 -4.73 3.87
CA MET A 144 4.30 -3.32 3.85
C MET A 144 5.49 -2.35 4.00
N ALA A 145 6.51 -2.75 4.76
CA ALA A 145 7.69 -1.92 5.01
C ALA A 145 8.68 -1.84 3.81
N GLY A 146 8.38 -2.53 2.70
CA GLY A 146 9.28 -2.65 1.56
C GLY A 146 10.61 -3.31 1.91
N VAL A 147 11.54 -3.32 0.95
CA VAL A 147 12.93 -3.72 1.18
C VAL A 147 13.82 -2.51 0.91
N SER A 148 14.62 -2.11 1.90
CA SER A 148 15.53 -0.98 1.71
C SER A 148 16.57 -1.31 0.63
N ILE A 149 16.54 -0.54 -0.47
CA ILE A 149 17.53 -0.66 -1.54
C ILE A 149 18.80 0.08 -1.12
N ASN A 150 19.92 -0.65 -1.12
CA ASN A 150 21.25 -0.09 -0.92
C ASN A 150 21.48 1.07 -1.90
N PRO A 151 21.76 2.29 -1.42
CA PRO A 151 22.01 3.43 -2.30
C PRO A 151 23.10 3.20 -3.35
N LEU A 152 24.12 2.37 -3.03
CA LEU A 152 25.23 2.05 -3.92
C LEU A 152 24.86 1.04 -5.01
N SER A 153 23.74 0.32 -4.87
CA SER A 153 23.22 -0.58 -5.90
C SER A 153 22.18 0.11 -6.80
N ARG A 154 21.94 1.41 -6.63
CA ARG A 154 20.99 2.16 -7.46
C ARG A 154 21.64 2.56 -8.77
N GLU A 155 20.92 2.35 -9.86
CA GLU A 155 21.35 2.86 -11.15
C GLU A 155 21.29 4.39 -11.18
N PRO A 156 22.32 5.06 -11.76
CA PRO A 156 22.27 6.49 -11.99
C PRO A 156 21.12 6.88 -12.92
N ILE A 157 20.53 8.06 -12.66
CA ILE A 157 19.46 8.61 -13.50
C ILE A 157 20.07 9.17 -14.78
N THR A 158 19.99 8.40 -15.87
CA THR A 158 20.56 8.76 -17.18
C THR A 158 19.51 8.90 -18.28
N GLN A 159 18.30 8.38 -18.06
CA GLN A 159 17.22 8.38 -19.04
C GLN A 159 16.14 9.41 -18.65
N PRO A 160 15.70 10.29 -19.56
CA PRO A 160 14.59 11.19 -19.31
C PRO A 160 13.27 10.40 -19.17
N LEU A 161 12.39 10.90 -18.31
CA LEU A 161 11.00 10.48 -18.20
C LEU A 161 10.13 11.58 -18.81
N ASP A 162 9.50 11.27 -19.95
CA ASP A 162 8.50 12.16 -20.54
C ASP A 162 7.25 12.15 -19.65
N VAL A 163 6.94 13.27 -19.02
CA VAL A 163 5.76 13.42 -18.14
C VAL A 163 4.54 13.99 -18.87
N GLY A 164 4.64 14.22 -20.18
CA GLY A 164 3.57 14.74 -21.02
C GLY A 164 3.20 16.21 -20.76
N VAL A 165 3.99 16.92 -19.96
CA VAL A 165 3.81 18.34 -19.64
C VAL A 165 4.97 19.13 -20.24
N ARG A 166 4.71 19.80 -21.36
CA ARG A 166 5.75 20.50 -22.16
C ARG A 166 6.63 21.44 -21.34
N ALA A 167 6.05 22.21 -20.42
CA ALA A 167 6.81 23.12 -19.57
C ALA A 167 7.80 22.37 -18.65
N ILE A 168 7.39 21.22 -18.10
CA ILE A 168 8.27 20.38 -17.27
C ILE A 168 9.34 19.74 -18.15
N ASN A 169 8.95 19.06 -19.22
CA ASN A 169 9.90 18.37 -20.11
C ASN A 169 10.97 19.30 -20.69
N ALA A 170 10.61 20.56 -21.02
CA ALA A 170 11.52 21.50 -21.65
C ALA A 170 12.39 22.28 -20.65
N LEU A 171 11.85 22.67 -19.50
CA LEU A 171 12.53 23.59 -18.58
C LEU A 171 13.04 22.91 -17.30
N LEU A 172 12.38 21.83 -16.87
CA LEU A 172 12.65 21.11 -15.62
C LEU A 172 12.57 19.58 -15.87
N PRO A 173 13.39 19.04 -16.79
CA PRO A 173 13.27 17.65 -17.21
C PRO A 173 13.43 16.71 -16.02
N ILE A 174 12.55 15.72 -15.95
CA ILE A 174 12.54 14.68 -14.92
C ILE A 174 13.16 13.42 -15.51
N GLY A 175 14.02 12.73 -14.76
CA GLY A 175 14.61 11.45 -15.16
C GLY A 175 13.92 10.24 -14.53
N ARG A 176 14.08 9.06 -15.14
CA ARG A 176 13.56 7.79 -14.62
C ARG A 176 14.23 7.46 -13.27
N GLY A 177 13.42 7.20 -12.25
CA GLY A 177 13.90 6.98 -10.87
C GLY A 177 14.14 8.25 -10.06
N GLN A 178 13.88 9.44 -10.62
CA GLN A 178 13.95 10.70 -9.87
C GLN A 178 12.76 10.85 -8.92
N ARG A 179 13.03 11.36 -7.72
CA ARG A 179 11.99 11.75 -6.74
C ARG A 179 11.79 13.26 -6.82
N VAL A 180 10.57 13.69 -7.03
CA VAL A 180 10.22 15.10 -7.28
C VAL A 180 9.14 15.55 -6.31
N GLY A 181 9.30 16.73 -5.73
CA GLY A 181 8.27 17.37 -4.91
C GLY A 181 7.39 18.28 -5.75
N LEU A 182 6.07 18.18 -5.59
CA LEU A 182 5.10 19.14 -6.14
C LEU A 182 4.56 20.03 -5.02
N PHE A 183 5.08 21.25 -4.92
CA PHE A 183 4.62 22.24 -3.95
C PHE A 183 3.51 23.09 -4.55
N ALA A 184 2.29 22.96 -4.02
CA ALA A 184 1.12 23.63 -4.56
C ALA A 184 0.16 24.06 -3.44
N GLY A 185 -0.48 25.22 -3.61
CA GLY A 185 -1.59 25.67 -2.78
C GLY A 185 -2.94 25.11 -3.26
N SER A 186 -4.02 25.48 -2.57
CA SER A 186 -5.38 25.17 -3.04
C SER A 186 -5.72 25.97 -4.29
N GLY A 187 -6.38 25.35 -5.28
CA GLY A 187 -6.89 26.03 -6.47
C GLY A 187 -5.87 26.41 -7.55
N VAL A 188 -4.58 26.10 -7.37
CA VAL A 188 -3.52 26.45 -8.35
C VAL A 188 -3.38 25.45 -9.50
N GLY A 189 -4.26 24.46 -9.59
CA GLY A 189 -4.22 23.43 -10.64
C GLY A 189 -3.43 22.16 -10.29
N LYS A 190 -3.18 21.87 -9.00
CA LYS A 190 -2.52 20.62 -8.53
C LYS A 190 -3.12 19.36 -9.17
N SER A 191 -4.44 19.17 -9.00
CA SER A 191 -5.14 17.98 -9.49
C SER A 191 -5.09 17.90 -11.02
N THR A 192 -5.27 19.02 -11.72
CA THR A 192 -5.16 19.09 -13.18
C THR A 192 -3.78 18.66 -13.66
N LEU A 193 -2.72 19.15 -13.02
CA LEU A 193 -1.34 18.77 -13.36
C LEU A 193 -1.10 17.28 -13.13
N LEU A 194 -1.51 16.76 -11.97
CA LEU A 194 -1.41 15.33 -11.67
C LEU A 194 -2.19 14.50 -12.71
N GLY A 195 -3.40 14.89 -13.07
CA GLY A 195 -4.20 14.22 -14.12
C GLY A 195 -3.53 14.23 -15.49
N MET A 196 -2.89 15.34 -15.88
CA MET A 196 -2.10 15.41 -17.11
C MET A 196 -0.91 14.45 -17.04
N MET A 197 -0.16 14.44 -15.93
CA MET A 197 0.97 13.51 -15.77
C MET A 197 0.50 12.06 -15.77
N THR A 198 -0.58 11.72 -15.05
CA THR A 198 -1.09 10.34 -15.05
C THR A 198 -1.57 9.89 -16.43
N ARG A 199 -2.15 10.78 -17.25
CA ARG A 199 -2.57 10.41 -18.61
C ARG A 199 -1.41 10.32 -19.61
N TYR A 200 -0.48 11.26 -19.55
CA TYR A 200 0.48 11.49 -20.64
C TYR A 200 1.91 11.06 -20.30
N THR A 201 2.21 10.67 -19.06
CA THR A 201 3.55 10.18 -18.72
C THR A 201 3.84 8.87 -19.44
N ALA A 202 5.05 8.75 -19.98
CA ALA A 202 5.59 7.54 -20.57
C ALA A 202 6.09 6.55 -19.48
N ALA A 203 5.17 6.10 -18.63
CA ALA A 203 5.37 5.07 -17.63
C ALA A 203 4.47 3.86 -17.93
N ASP A 204 4.95 2.68 -17.56
CA ASP A 204 4.25 1.41 -17.80
C ASP A 204 3.06 1.26 -16.84
N VAL A 205 3.25 1.68 -15.57
CA VAL A 205 2.23 1.61 -14.52
C VAL A 205 2.20 2.91 -13.71
N ILE A 206 1.02 3.26 -13.24
CA ILE A 206 0.82 4.40 -12.34
C ILE A 206 0.27 3.88 -11.02
N VAL A 207 0.82 4.36 -9.90
CA VAL A 207 0.26 4.12 -8.58
C VAL A 207 -0.03 5.48 -7.98
N VAL A 208 -1.27 5.73 -7.56
CA VAL A 208 -1.67 7.02 -6.98
C VAL A 208 -2.03 6.81 -5.52
N GLY A 209 -1.26 7.41 -4.62
CA GLY A 209 -1.60 7.52 -3.20
C GLY A 209 -2.40 8.79 -2.91
N LEU A 210 -3.70 8.68 -2.65
CA LEU A 210 -4.57 9.79 -2.25
C LEU A 210 -4.72 9.80 -0.73
N ILE A 211 -3.78 10.45 -0.04
CA ILE A 211 -3.62 10.39 1.42
C ILE A 211 -4.05 11.71 2.07
N GLY A 212 -5.04 11.65 2.97
CA GLY A 212 -5.53 12.82 3.70
C GLY A 212 -6.31 13.82 2.86
N GLU A 213 -6.61 13.51 1.59
CA GLU A 213 -7.51 14.30 0.75
C GLU A 213 -8.96 14.14 1.23
N ARG A 214 -9.86 15.07 0.87
CA ARG A 214 -11.28 14.91 1.23
C ARG A 214 -11.93 13.84 0.36
N GLY A 215 -12.89 13.08 0.90
CA GLY A 215 -13.55 11.99 0.15
C GLY A 215 -14.17 12.42 -1.20
N ARG A 216 -14.74 13.64 -1.28
CA ARG A 216 -15.24 14.20 -2.54
C ARG A 216 -14.13 14.51 -3.55
N GLU A 217 -12.97 14.93 -3.08
CA GLU A 217 -11.80 15.26 -3.90
C GLU A 217 -11.18 13.97 -4.44
N VAL A 218 -11.17 12.89 -3.63
CA VAL A 218 -10.80 11.53 -4.08
C VAL A 218 -11.71 11.07 -5.21
N ARG A 219 -13.04 11.16 -5.03
CA ARG A 219 -14.00 10.77 -6.07
C ARG A 219 -13.80 11.57 -7.36
N ASP A 220 -13.75 12.90 -7.26
CA ASP A 220 -13.56 13.78 -8.41
C ASP A 220 -12.22 13.52 -9.12
N PHE A 221 -11.16 13.20 -8.36
CA PHE A 221 -9.89 12.84 -8.94
C PHE A 221 -9.99 11.54 -9.76
N VAL A 222 -10.62 10.51 -9.24
CA VAL A 222 -10.78 9.22 -9.96
C VAL A 222 -11.66 9.37 -11.19
N GLU A 223 -12.84 10.00 -11.04
CA GLU A 223 -13.86 10.08 -12.10
C GLU A 223 -13.52 11.13 -13.16
N SER A 224 -13.19 12.36 -12.75
CA SER A 224 -13.01 13.50 -13.65
C SER A 224 -11.55 13.69 -14.07
N THR A 225 -10.61 13.49 -13.13
CA THR A 225 -9.19 13.82 -13.38
C THR A 225 -8.41 12.66 -13.97
N LEU A 226 -8.61 11.43 -13.52
CA LEU A 226 -8.01 10.25 -14.13
C LEU A 226 -8.82 9.81 -15.34
N GLY A 227 -10.14 9.70 -15.15
CA GLY A 227 -11.06 9.11 -16.11
C GLY A 227 -10.82 7.62 -16.31
N GLU A 228 -11.69 6.98 -17.10
CA GLU A 228 -11.63 5.53 -17.33
C GLU A 228 -10.29 5.10 -17.97
N GLU A 229 -9.81 5.87 -18.95
CA GLU A 229 -8.59 5.54 -19.69
C GLU A 229 -7.33 5.65 -18.82
N GLY A 230 -7.22 6.72 -18.01
CA GLY A 230 -6.11 6.87 -17.07
C GLY A 230 -6.14 5.78 -15.98
N LEU A 231 -7.33 5.36 -15.57
CA LEU A 231 -7.51 4.34 -14.53
C LEU A 231 -7.08 2.95 -14.98
N ARG A 232 -7.25 2.59 -16.26
CA ARG A 232 -6.87 1.26 -16.79
C ARG A 232 -5.42 0.85 -16.50
N ARG A 233 -4.49 1.82 -16.47
CA ARG A 233 -3.08 1.58 -16.16
C ARG A 233 -2.65 2.05 -14.77
N ALA A 234 -3.61 2.43 -13.93
CA ALA A 234 -3.37 2.97 -12.60
C ALA A 234 -3.90 2.07 -11.49
N VAL A 235 -3.23 2.10 -10.34
CA VAL A 235 -3.73 1.59 -9.07
C VAL A 235 -3.93 2.78 -8.14
N VAL A 236 -5.14 2.97 -7.62
CA VAL A 236 -5.41 4.09 -6.69
C VAL A 236 -5.55 3.55 -5.28
N VAL A 237 -4.72 4.04 -4.37
CA VAL A 237 -4.81 3.78 -2.93
C VAL A 237 -5.34 5.04 -2.25
N ALA A 238 -6.53 4.97 -1.66
CA ALA A 238 -7.19 6.12 -1.06
C ALA A 238 -7.35 5.95 0.46
N ALA A 239 -6.78 6.88 1.22
CA ALA A 239 -6.96 6.99 2.66
C ALA A 239 -7.40 8.43 3.00
N PRO A 240 -8.71 8.74 2.94
CA PRO A 240 -9.19 10.11 3.06
C PRO A 240 -9.00 10.70 4.47
N ALA A 241 -9.23 12.01 4.59
CA ALA A 241 -8.94 12.77 5.82
C ALA A 241 -9.71 12.33 7.08
N ASP A 242 -10.87 11.70 6.91
CA ASP A 242 -11.72 11.17 7.98
C ASP A 242 -11.20 9.85 8.56
N ARG A 243 -10.31 9.13 7.85
CA ARG A 243 -9.67 7.91 8.36
C ARG A 243 -8.63 8.22 9.47
N PRO A 244 -8.41 7.29 10.42
CA PRO A 244 -7.38 7.44 11.45
C PRO A 244 -5.97 7.71 10.86
N PRO A 245 -5.08 8.39 11.61
CA PRO A 245 -3.72 8.68 11.16
C PRO A 245 -2.94 7.43 10.73
N LEU A 246 -3.13 6.32 11.42
CA LEU A 246 -2.45 5.06 11.10
C LEU A 246 -2.87 4.53 9.72
N ALA A 247 -4.17 4.54 9.40
CA ALA A 247 -4.66 4.18 8.06
C ALA A 247 -4.06 5.06 6.97
N ARG A 248 -3.89 6.37 7.21
CA ARG A 248 -3.25 7.27 6.23
C ARG A 248 -1.78 6.91 5.99
N LEU A 249 -1.05 6.55 7.04
CA LEU A 249 0.33 6.09 6.94
C LEU A 249 0.40 4.76 6.16
N HIS A 250 -0.47 3.80 6.50
CA HIS A 250 -0.59 2.53 5.79
C HIS A 250 -0.93 2.71 4.32
N GLY A 251 -1.80 3.66 3.98
CA GLY A 251 -2.11 4.00 2.58
C GLY A 251 -0.88 4.41 1.78
N ALA A 252 -0.01 5.25 2.37
CA ALA A 252 1.24 5.66 1.72
C ALA A 252 2.22 4.48 1.57
N TYR A 253 2.37 3.64 2.60
CA TYR A 253 3.22 2.44 2.54
C TYR A 253 2.69 1.41 1.54
N ARG A 254 1.38 1.20 1.49
CA ARG A 254 0.74 0.30 0.53
C ARG A 254 0.94 0.76 -0.90
N ALA A 255 0.71 2.05 -1.19
CA ALA A 255 0.98 2.63 -2.51
C ALA A 255 2.45 2.43 -2.91
N THR A 256 3.37 2.67 -1.98
CA THR A 256 4.81 2.45 -2.21
C THR A 256 5.10 0.98 -2.49
N ALA A 257 4.64 0.05 -1.66
CA ALA A 257 4.87 -1.39 -1.83
C ALA A 257 4.31 -1.94 -3.15
N ILE A 258 3.16 -1.44 -3.60
CA ILE A 258 2.59 -1.79 -4.92
C ILE A 258 3.51 -1.28 -6.03
N ALA A 259 4.00 -0.04 -5.95
CA ALA A 259 4.94 0.52 -6.93
C ALA A 259 6.27 -0.25 -6.95
N GLU A 260 6.79 -0.65 -5.78
CA GLU A 260 7.99 -1.47 -5.67
C GLU A 260 7.82 -2.84 -6.33
N TRP A 261 6.65 -3.48 -6.15
CA TRP A 261 6.38 -4.76 -6.79
C TRP A 261 6.41 -4.66 -8.31
N PHE A 262 5.77 -3.65 -8.90
CA PHE A 262 5.81 -3.43 -10.35
C PHE A 262 7.21 -3.07 -10.86
N ARG A 263 7.98 -2.27 -10.11
CA ARG A 263 9.40 -2.02 -10.38
C ARG A 263 10.20 -3.32 -10.43
N ASP A 264 9.97 -4.22 -9.47
CA ASP A 264 10.67 -5.51 -9.40
C ASP A 264 10.23 -6.48 -10.52
N GLN A 265 9.09 -6.21 -11.18
CA GLN A 265 8.71 -6.86 -12.44
C GLN A 265 9.39 -6.23 -13.68
N GLY A 266 10.26 -5.24 -13.50
CA GLY A 266 10.98 -4.54 -14.55
C GLY A 266 10.21 -3.39 -15.21
N LEU A 267 9.09 -2.94 -14.62
CA LEU A 267 8.27 -1.87 -15.17
C LEU A 267 8.70 -0.50 -14.65
N ASN A 268 8.56 0.53 -15.49
CA ASN A 268 8.71 1.92 -15.09
C ASN A 268 7.42 2.41 -14.43
N VAL A 269 7.50 2.77 -13.15
CA VAL A 269 6.33 3.17 -12.35
C VAL A 269 6.36 4.66 -12.04
N LEU A 270 5.22 5.34 -12.23
CA LEU A 270 4.96 6.67 -11.68
C LEU A 270 4.18 6.50 -10.37
N LEU A 271 4.77 6.87 -9.24
CA LEU A 271 4.14 6.94 -7.92
C LEU A 271 3.90 8.40 -7.51
#